data_AF-A0A2T0KMK8-F1
#
_entry.id   AF-A0A2T0KMK8-F1
#
_cell.length_a   1.000
_cell.length_b   1.000
_cell.length_c   1.000
_cell.angle_alpha   90.00
_cell.angle_beta   90.00
_cell.angle_gamma   90.00
#
_symmetry.space_group_name_H-M   'P 1'
#
loop_
_entity.id
_entity.type
_entity.pdbx_description
1 polymer ?
#
loop_
_entity_poly.entity_id
_entity_poly.type
_entity_poly.pdbx_seq_one_letter_code
_entity_poly.pdbx_strand_id
1 'polypeptide(L)'
;MPSQVHEVLIDMFRGRPSLAAELLDGPLHDVLPDYDEAHLASADLTDVAPTEYRADAVVTLTRMGEIVFAVVVEVQRRVDKRSGEVGPPTSRPCTPAWAARSTS
;
A
#
# COMPACT_ATOMS: atom_id res chain seq x y z
N MET A 1 -0.92 21.35 -11.14
CA MET A 1 0.43 20.81 -11.42
C MET A 1 0.88 19.96 -10.26
N PRO A 2 1.42 18.74 -10.47
CA PRO A 2 2.09 17.98 -9.41
C PRO A 2 3.18 18.85 -8.77
N SER A 3 3.38 18.72 -7.46
CA SER A 3 4.47 19.43 -6.77
C SER A 3 5.76 18.65 -6.91
N GLN A 4 6.92 19.32 -6.93
CA GLN A 4 8.23 18.64 -6.93
C GLN A 4 8.35 17.61 -5.79
N VAL A 5 7.79 17.91 -4.61
CA VAL A 5 7.72 16.96 -3.48
C VAL A 5 6.94 15.69 -3.82
N HIS A 6 5.87 15.80 -4.61
CA HIS A 6 5.06 14.64 -4.99
C HIS A 6 5.83 13.74 -5.95
N GLU A 7 6.54 14.31 -6.92
CA GLU A 7 7.39 13.56 -7.84
C GLU A 7 8.55 12.87 -7.11
N VAL A 8 9.25 13.58 -6.22
CA VAL A 8 10.37 13.01 -5.44
C VAL A 8 9.92 11.83 -4.59
N LEU A 9 8.77 11.94 -3.91
CA LEU A 9 8.26 10.86 -3.08
C LEU A 9 7.90 9.62 -3.92
N ILE A 10 7.29 9.81 -5.08
CA ILE A 10 6.99 8.71 -6.01
C ILE A 10 8.28 8.07 -6.52
N ASP A 11 9.28 8.88 -6.88
CA ASP A 11 10.57 8.39 -7.39
C ASP A 11 11.34 7.55 -6.37
N MET A 12 11.17 7.81 -5.06
CA MET A 12 11.75 6.95 -4.02
C MET A 12 11.23 5.51 -4.11
N PHE A 13 9.92 5.33 -4.28
CA PHE A 13 9.32 4.00 -4.43
C PHE A 13 9.62 3.36 -5.77
N ARG A 14 9.76 4.15 -6.84
CA ARG A 14 10.22 3.65 -8.15
C ARG A 14 11.64 3.13 -8.10
N GLY A 15 12.53 3.85 -7.40
CA GLY A 15 13.93 3.47 -7.25
C GLY A 15 14.16 2.33 -6.25
N ARG A 16 13.27 2.17 -5.26
CA ARG A 16 13.40 1.14 -4.23
C ARG A 16 12.04 0.66 -3.69
N PRO A 17 11.34 -0.25 -4.39
CA PRO A 17 10.01 -0.71 -3.98
C PRO A 17 9.95 -1.32 -2.57
N SER A 18 11.04 -1.95 -2.09
CA SER A 18 11.13 -2.52 -0.73
C SER A 18 10.89 -1.48 0.38
N LEU A 19 11.11 -0.20 0.09
CA LEU A 19 10.88 0.89 1.03
C LEU A 19 9.44 0.90 1.56
N ALA A 20 8.46 0.47 0.75
CA ALA A 20 7.07 0.36 1.19
C ALA A 20 6.92 -0.65 2.33
N ALA A 21 7.54 -1.83 2.20
CA ALA A 21 7.51 -2.85 3.23
C ALA A 21 8.30 -2.43 4.48
N GLU A 22 9.46 -1.81 4.31
CA GLU A 22 10.28 -1.27 5.41
C GLU A 22 9.53 -0.24 6.26
N LEU A 23 8.75 0.63 5.62
CA LEU A 23 7.93 1.63 6.31
C LEU A 23 6.75 1.00 7.06
N LEU A 24 6.14 -0.04 6.48
CA LEU A 24 5.02 -0.77 7.10
C LEU A 24 5.48 -1.57 8.32
N ASP A 25 6.49 -2.42 8.17
CA ASP A 25 6.99 -3.30 9.24
C ASP A 25 7.69 -2.52 10.37
N GLY A 26 8.43 -1.48 10.01
CA GLY A 26 9.18 -0.68 10.98
C GLY A 26 8.33 0.44 11.62
N PRO A 27 8.38 1.68 11.09
CA PRO A 27 7.73 2.85 11.70
C PRO A 27 6.22 2.75 11.89
N LEU A 28 5.51 2.03 11.03
CA LEU A 28 4.05 1.91 11.09
C LEU A 28 3.59 0.69 11.90
N HIS A 29 4.51 -0.22 12.25
CA HIS A 29 4.27 -1.41 13.06
C HIS A 29 3.16 -2.33 12.52
N ASP A 30 2.98 -2.36 11.20
CA ASP A 30 2.07 -3.29 10.52
C ASP A 30 2.74 -4.66 10.34
N VAL A 31 1.96 -5.73 10.50
CA VAL A 31 2.44 -7.10 10.26
C VAL A 31 2.30 -7.42 8.78
N LEU A 32 3.43 -7.64 8.12
CA LEU A 32 3.46 -8.09 6.72
C LEU A 32 3.46 -9.62 6.62
N PRO A 33 2.84 -10.19 5.57
CA PRO A 33 3.03 -11.60 5.25
C PRO A 33 4.48 -11.85 4.81
N ASP A 34 4.92 -13.12 4.87
CA ASP A 34 6.21 -13.51 4.32
C ASP A 34 6.29 -13.21 2.82
N TYR A 35 7.30 -12.46 2.41
CA TYR A 35 7.60 -12.11 1.02
C TYR A 35 9.09 -12.28 0.73
N ASP A 36 9.47 -12.41 -0.53
CA ASP A 36 10.88 -12.48 -0.98
C ASP A 36 11.26 -11.29 -1.88
N GLU A 37 10.32 -10.78 -2.65
CA GLU A 37 10.56 -9.67 -3.56
C GLU A 37 9.49 -8.57 -3.43
N ALA A 38 9.89 -7.35 -3.74
CA ALA A 38 9.02 -6.18 -3.80
C ALA A 38 9.16 -5.53 -5.18
N HIS A 39 8.03 -5.37 -5.86
CA HIS A 39 7.98 -4.88 -7.24
C HIS A 39 7.08 -3.66 -7.34
N LEU A 40 7.49 -2.67 -8.13
CA LEU A 40 6.56 -1.61 -8.54
C LEU A 40 5.58 -2.23 -9.53
N ALA A 41 4.30 -2.32 -9.17
CA ALA A 41 3.28 -2.72 -10.11
C ALA A 41 3.06 -1.58 -11.12
N SER A 42 3.06 -1.93 -12.41
CA SER A 42 2.53 -1.03 -13.43
C SER A 42 1.08 -0.70 -13.06
N ALA A 43 0.64 0.54 -13.31
CA ALA A 43 -0.76 0.93 -13.18
C ALA A 43 -1.71 0.08 -14.06
N ASP A 44 -1.14 -0.73 -14.96
CA ASP A 44 -1.82 -1.70 -15.82
C ASP A 44 -1.77 -3.13 -15.24
N LEU A 45 -2.30 -3.35 -14.03
CA LEU A 45 -2.55 -4.70 -13.52
C LEU A 45 -3.74 -5.28 -14.33
N THR A 46 -3.45 -6.09 -15.34
CA THR A 46 -4.39 -6.45 -16.42
C THR A 46 -5.34 -7.61 -16.11
N ASP A 47 -5.47 -8.07 -14.87
CA ASP A 47 -6.28 -9.26 -14.55
C ASP A 47 -7.32 -9.10 -13.43
N VAL A 48 -7.89 -7.89 -13.33
CA VAL A 48 -9.22 -7.68 -12.73
C VAL A 48 -9.83 -6.50 -13.48
N ALA A 49 -11.00 -6.67 -14.11
CA ALA A 49 -11.69 -5.63 -14.87
C ALA A 49 -11.54 -4.24 -14.22
N PRO A 50 -10.79 -3.30 -14.82
CA PRO A 50 -10.30 -2.14 -14.10
C PRO A 50 -11.46 -1.17 -13.93
N THR A 51 -11.98 -1.08 -12.71
CA THR A 51 -12.22 0.27 -12.22
C THR A 51 -10.84 0.91 -12.22
N GLU A 52 -10.59 1.87 -13.13
CA GLU A 52 -9.33 2.63 -13.20
C GLU A 52 -9.11 3.36 -11.86
N TYR A 53 -8.62 2.64 -10.86
CA TYR A 53 -8.15 3.22 -9.62
C TYR A 53 -6.76 3.78 -9.91
N ARG A 54 -6.70 5.08 -10.16
CA ARG A 54 -5.45 5.81 -10.37
C ARG A 54 -4.79 6.05 -9.03
N ALA A 55 -3.70 5.34 -8.78
CA ALA A 55 -2.81 5.58 -7.65
C ALA A 55 -1.49 6.21 -8.10
N ASP A 56 -0.86 6.98 -7.21
CA ASP A 56 0.44 7.60 -7.49
C ASP A 56 1.56 6.54 -7.65
N ALA A 57 1.52 5.46 -6.85
CA ALA A 57 2.32 4.26 -7.05
C ALA A 57 1.65 3.03 -6.40
N VAL A 58 1.91 1.84 -6.94
CA VAL A 58 1.53 0.57 -6.33
C VAL A 58 2.77 -0.31 -6.18
N VAL A 59 3.00 -0.85 -4.99
CA VAL A 59 4.04 -1.85 -4.74
C VAL A 59 3.37 -3.18 -4.45
N THR A 60 3.81 -4.23 -5.13
CA THR A 60 3.39 -5.61 -4.88
C THR A 60 4.51 -6.35 -4.15
N LEU A 61 4.15 -7.07 -3.10
CA LEU A 61 5.04 -8.01 -2.43
C LEU A 61 4.72 -9.40 -2.95
N THR A 62 5.74 -10.13 -3.38
CA THR A 62 5.59 -11.47 -3.91
C THR A 62 6.27 -12.49 -3.01
N ARG A 63 5.79 -13.73 -3.09
CA ARG A 63 6.44 -14.90 -2.51
C ARG A 63 6.46 -15.99 -3.54
N MET A 64 7.64 -16.51 -3.89
CA MET A 64 7.78 -17.55 -4.91
C MET A 64 7.12 -17.17 -6.25
N GLY A 65 7.15 -15.87 -6.60
CA GLY A 65 6.55 -15.33 -7.82
C GLY A 65 5.05 -15.02 -7.75
N GLU A 66 4.36 -15.34 -6.64
CA GLU A 66 2.94 -15.05 -6.45
C GLU A 66 2.72 -13.77 -5.64
N ILE A 67 1.76 -12.92 -6.01
CA ILE A 67 1.44 -11.70 -5.27
C ILE A 67 0.73 -12.06 -3.97
N VAL A 68 1.34 -11.72 -2.83
CA VAL A 68 0.80 -11.97 -1.49
C VAL A 68 0.27 -10.71 -0.80
N PHE A 69 0.73 -9.54 -1.24
CA PHE A 69 0.31 -8.26 -0.67
C PHE A 69 0.49 -7.12 -1.67
N ALA A 70 -0.35 -6.09 -1.58
CA ALA A 70 -0.23 -4.87 -2.37
C ALA A 70 -0.33 -3.63 -1.48
N VAL A 71 0.58 -2.69 -1.72
CA VAL A 71 0.66 -1.39 -1.05
C VAL A 71 0.30 -0.31 -2.06
N VAL A 72 -0.75 0.45 -1.77
CA VAL A 72 -1.14 1.62 -2.57
C VAL A 72 -0.53 2.86 -1.92
N VAL A 73 0.29 3.59 -2.67
CA VAL A 73 0.93 4.83 -2.22
C VAL A 73 0.23 6.01 -2.88
N GLU A 74 -0.29 6.92 -2.06
CA GLU A 74 -0.94 8.15 -2.50
C GLU A 74 -0.32 9.35 -1.79
N VAL A 75 0.25 10.28 -2.55
CA VAL A 75 0.86 11.50 -2.01
C VAL A 75 -0.21 12.58 -1.89
N GLN A 76 -0.80 12.66 -0.70
CA GLN A 76 -1.87 13.62 -0.40
C GLN A 76 -1.37 15.07 -0.48
N ARG A 77 -2.07 15.90 -1.26
CA ARG A 77 -1.67 17.30 -1.52
C ARG A 77 -2.24 18.33 -0.54
N ARG A 78 -3.15 17.93 0.34
CA ARG A 78 -3.63 18.68 1.51
C ARG A 78 -4.15 17.68 2.55
N VAL A 79 -3.87 17.93 3.83
CA VAL A 79 -4.69 17.35 4.90
C VAL A 79 -6.06 18.03 4.82
N ASP A 80 -7.10 17.31 4.43
CA ASP A 80 -8.45 17.75 4.77
C ASP A 80 -8.60 17.58 6.28
N LYS A 81 -8.73 18.69 7.01
CA LYS A 81 -9.09 18.66 8.43
C LYS A 81 -10.57 18.30 8.52
N ARG A 82 -10.95 17.07 8.18
CA ARG A 82 -12.16 16.49 8.76
C ARG A 82 -11.80 15.91 10.13
N SER A 83 -11.68 16.80 11.12
CA SER A 83 -11.84 16.38 12.50
C SER A 83 -13.34 16.17 12.72
N GLY A 84 -13.78 14.92 12.62
CA GLY A 84 -15.12 14.50 12.97
C GLY A 84 -14.99 13.22 13.77
N GLU A 85 -14.73 13.38 15.07
CA GLU A 85 -14.73 12.34 16.10
C GLU A 85 -14.03 11.02 15.74
N VAL A 86 -12.75 10.94 16.09
CA VAL A 86 -12.17 9.65 16.49
C VAL A 86 -12.87 9.26 17.79
N GLY A 87 -13.86 8.37 17.69
CA GLY A 87 -14.43 7.71 18.86
C GLY A 87 -13.34 6.97 19.67
N PRO A 88 -13.56 6.70 20.96
CA PRO A 88 -12.54 6.07 21.81
C PRO A 88 -12.04 4.77 21.15
N PRO A 89 -10.74 4.44 21.30
CA PRO A 89 -10.16 3.28 20.64
C PRO A 89 -10.92 2.02 21.08
N THR A 90 -11.81 1.53 20.22
CA THR A 90 -12.37 0.20 20.44
C THR A 90 -11.24 -0.77 20.14
N SER A 91 -10.77 -1.48 21.16
CA SER A 91 -9.80 -2.56 21.08
C SER A 91 -10.39 -3.78 20.36
N ARG A 92 -10.90 -3.58 19.13
CA ARG A 92 -11.24 -4.68 18.23
C ARG A 92 -10.00 -4.92 17.38
N PRO A 93 -9.43 -6.14 17.39
CA PRO A 93 -8.39 -6.46 16.42
C PRO A 93 -8.97 -6.24 15.03
N CYS A 94 -8.35 -5.34 14.27
CA CYS A 94 -8.66 -5.13 12.87
C CYS A 94 -8.16 -6.37 12.13
N THR A 95 -8.98 -7.41 12.02
CA THR A 95 -8.70 -8.50 11.10
C THR A 95 -8.82 -7.94 9.67
N PRO A 96 -7.73 -7.93 8.88
CA PRO A 96 -7.82 -7.47 7.50
C PRO A 96 -8.81 -8.35 6.73
N ALA A 97 -9.71 -7.74 5.95
CA ALA A 97 -10.73 -8.46 5.19
C ALA A 97 -10.16 -9.46 4.16
N TRP A 98 -8.85 -9.39 3.85
CA TRP A 98 -8.16 -10.33 2.98
C TRP A 98 -7.74 -11.63 3.68
N ALA A 99 -7.61 -11.63 5.01
CA ALA A 99 -7.18 -12.81 5.79
C ALA A 99 -8.24 -13.93 5.89
N ALA A 100 -9.46 -13.70 5.38
CA ALA A 100 -10.57 -14.64 5.47
C ALA A 100 -10.70 -15.59 4.26
N ARG A 101 -9.78 -15.56 3.29
CA ARG A 101 -9.87 -16.36 2.06
C ARG A 101 -8.64 -17.22 1.78
N SER A 102 -8.18 -17.96 2.78
CA SER A 102 -7.12 -18.96 2.62
C SER A 102 -7.42 -20.24 3.42
N THR A 103 -8.56 -20.86 3.14
CA THR A 103 -8.77 -22.30 3.39
C THR A 103 -9.69 -22.89 2.34
N SER A 104 -9.11 -23.61 1.40
CA SER A 104 -9.66 -24.82 0.78
C SER A 104 -8.52 -25.76 0.47
#